data_AF-A0A4V0XJJ9-F1
#
_entry.id   AF-A0A4V0XJJ9-F1
#
_cell.length_a   1.000
_cell.length_b   1.000
_cell.length_c   1.000
_cell.angle_alpha   90.00
_cell.angle_beta   90.00
_cell.angle_gamma   90.00
#
_symmetry.space_group_name_H-M   'P 1'
#
loop_
_entity.id
_entity.type
_entity.pdbx_description
1 polymer ?
#
loop_
_entity_poly.entity_id
_entity_poly.type
_entity_poly.pdbx_seq_one_letter_code
_entity_poly.pdbx_strand_id
1 'polypeptide(L)'
;MQRSAALRRPDAAVRSGGDSAVARQSLACPGAKPLRERLRAMAADLVAGWKADGVPAMVRAASGLRGLAEPLVRRAGGGPEHVGWTMVTIVSEYWRERIASGPQGRRLILLPDCPAAEPRQPGDDGPPRTCGPSCGIATIWAAARDSGWAVEPTARAVAAIGSLVTGQYDGVLGVARLADLEKAFGMLPAFSLPVAAVPYEPVSPGRPSDGGCAAATAAAAIDVEWVLGLLGVAGPSVPVGDYLPLLREAAGLFSTSALGELSARLRLDGLFPERAADADRLEPLDATAAVAAEFLTRGGKFLRPFITLAAFDAVVADRDRQRDDAGATVPRDAVRAAAVAIEVFHKASLVHDDIEDADRMRYGRPTVHVERGVPAAINVGDYLVGAGYRIIAGLPGISGDCGRDLVAILSDAHVRLARGQGAELWWRDAADKRLSPAEALAIYGLKTSPAFEAAVTIGVRLAGPLGADVGPVDRYALHVGTGFQILNDLKDWAGDLENDRDAAGDLLGGRPTLMWALALERLAAADADRLAELGRAAAAAAAPDEVAAALAEARGLYEQAEVFSRAAAIVAEQRARAAAAVAACRLPRLREVLEFLLDLAVPEDAAAWAGR
;
A
#
# COMPACT_ATOMS: atom_id res chain seq x y z
N MET A 1 21.38 -35.15 64.81
CA MET A 1 20.68 -34.45 65.92
C MET A 1 20.47 -33.01 65.49
N GLN A 2 19.40 -32.71 64.74
CA GLN A 2 18.07 -32.27 65.19
C GLN A 2 18.03 -30.85 65.80
N ARG A 3 17.39 -29.93 65.07
CA ARG A 3 16.25 -29.04 65.43
C ARG A 3 16.22 -27.89 64.38
N SER A 4 15.45 -27.97 63.30
CA SER A 4 14.00 -27.72 63.16
C SER A 4 13.48 -26.51 63.94
N ALA A 5 13.22 -25.40 63.23
CA ALA A 5 12.29 -24.36 63.60
C ALA A 5 11.75 -23.67 62.32
N ALA A 6 10.50 -23.98 61.99
CA ALA A 6 9.70 -23.31 60.98
C ALA A 6 9.09 -22.02 61.56
N LEU A 7 9.14 -20.90 60.82
CA LEU A 7 8.37 -19.69 61.12
C LEU A 7 8.01 -18.94 59.82
N ARG A 8 6.75 -19.16 59.41
CA ARG A 8 5.75 -18.24 58.81
C ARG A 8 6.23 -17.10 57.90
N ARG A 9 5.75 -17.15 56.64
CA ARG A 9 5.65 -16.03 55.69
C ARG A 9 4.74 -14.93 56.23
N PRO A 10 5.08 -13.63 56.07
CA PRO A 10 4.12 -12.54 56.10
C PRO A 10 3.63 -12.19 54.69
N ASP A 11 2.34 -11.89 54.61
CA ASP A 11 1.60 -11.44 53.44
C ASP A 11 2.06 -10.08 52.89
N ALA A 12 1.82 -9.94 51.57
CA ALA A 12 1.41 -8.75 50.84
C ALA A 12 2.11 -7.40 51.12
N ALA A 13 3.03 -7.04 50.24
CA ALA A 13 3.25 -5.65 49.84
C ALA A 13 3.22 -5.57 48.31
N VAL A 14 2.03 -5.24 47.78
CA VAL A 14 1.82 -4.80 46.40
C VAL A 14 2.69 -3.57 46.17
N ARG A 15 3.77 -3.72 45.41
CA ARG A 15 4.49 -2.58 44.82
C ARG A 15 3.90 -2.32 43.45
N SER A 16 3.01 -1.33 43.40
CA SER A 16 2.57 -0.64 42.20
C SER A 16 3.77 0.10 41.59
N GLY A 17 4.47 -0.53 40.65
CA GLY A 17 5.34 0.14 39.69
C GLY A 17 4.59 0.22 38.37
N GLY A 18 4.26 1.43 37.95
CA GLY A 18 3.53 1.68 36.71
C GLY A 18 4.41 1.46 35.49
N ASP A 19 4.37 0.25 34.94
CA ASP A 19 4.64 0.04 33.53
C ASP A 19 3.44 0.56 32.74
N SER A 20 3.61 1.69 32.06
CA SER A 20 2.68 2.10 30.99
C SER A 20 2.93 1.23 29.75
N ALA A 21 2.71 -0.07 29.89
CA ALA A 21 2.46 -0.93 28.76
C ALA A 21 1.07 -0.55 28.24
N VAL A 22 1.00 -0.01 27.01
CA VAL A 22 -0.26 -0.03 26.26
C VAL A 22 -0.60 -1.50 26.09
N ALA A 23 -1.40 -2.04 27.00
CA ALA A 23 -1.86 -3.41 26.95
C ALA A 23 -2.48 -3.63 25.57
N ARG A 24 -1.89 -4.54 24.77
CA ARG A 24 -2.53 -5.09 23.57
C ARG A 24 -3.89 -5.60 24.03
N GLN A 25 -4.96 -4.82 23.81
CA GLN A 25 -6.31 -5.26 24.10
C GLN A 25 -6.54 -6.51 23.25
N SER A 26 -6.83 -7.63 23.93
CA SER A 26 -7.21 -8.87 23.26
C SER A 26 -8.49 -8.59 22.50
N LEU A 27 -8.42 -8.53 21.18
CA LEU A 27 -9.58 -8.31 20.31
C LEU A 27 -10.25 -9.64 20.04
N ALA A 28 -11.58 -9.64 20.01
CA ALA A 28 -12.36 -10.86 19.87
C ALA A 28 -13.64 -10.68 19.05
N CYS A 29 -14.04 -11.74 18.36
CA CYS A 29 -15.36 -11.86 17.75
C CYS A 29 -16.42 -12.05 18.85
N PRO A 30 -17.55 -11.32 18.82
CA PRO A 30 -18.60 -11.52 19.80
C PRO A 30 -19.19 -12.94 19.68
N GLY A 31 -19.02 -13.77 20.71
CA GLY A 31 -19.46 -15.18 20.69
C GLY A 31 -20.99 -15.35 20.58
N ALA A 32 -21.76 -14.43 21.18
CA ALA A 32 -23.22 -14.46 21.15
C ALA A 32 -23.78 -13.85 19.85
N LYS A 33 -24.52 -14.65 19.06
CA LYS A 33 -25.20 -14.18 17.83
C LYS A 33 -26.06 -12.92 18.03
N PRO A 34 -26.88 -12.79 19.10
CA PRO A 34 -27.67 -11.58 19.32
C PRO A 34 -26.85 -10.30 19.50
N LEU A 35 -25.63 -10.40 20.04
CA LEU A 35 -24.74 -9.24 20.17
C LEU A 35 -24.20 -8.81 18.80
N ARG A 36 -23.80 -9.79 17.96
CA ARG A 36 -23.38 -9.52 16.57
C ARG A 36 -24.50 -8.85 15.76
N GLU A 37 -25.73 -9.35 15.87
CA GLU A 37 -26.89 -8.79 15.17
C GLU A 37 -27.17 -7.34 15.58
N ARG A 38 -27.14 -7.03 16.88
CA ARG A 38 -27.30 -5.65 17.37
C ARG A 38 -26.22 -4.72 16.84
N LEU A 39 -24.95 -5.14 16.92
CA LEU A 39 -23.83 -4.33 16.42
C LEU A 39 -23.92 -4.10 14.91
N ARG A 40 -24.32 -5.11 14.13
CA ARG A 40 -24.56 -4.97 12.69
C ARG A 40 -25.68 -3.99 12.37
N ALA A 41 -26.81 -4.08 13.07
CA ALA A 41 -27.91 -3.13 12.89
C ALA A 41 -27.46 -1.69 13.17
N MET A 42 -26.74 -1.48 14.27
CA MET A 42 -26.21 -0.17 14.63
C MET A 42 -25.17 0.37 13.62
N ALA A 43 -24.33 -0.51 13.06
CA ALA A 43 -23.38 -0.14 12.01
C ALA A 43 -24.10 0.22 10.69
N ALA A 44 -25.15 -0.53 10.33
CA ALA A 44 -25.97 -0.22 9.15
C ALA A 44 -26.69 1.14 9.30
N ASP A 45 -27.24 1.45 10.47
CA ASP A 45 -27.86 2.75 10.76
C ASP A 45 -26.85 3.90 10.66
N LEU A 46 -25.63 3.70 11.20
CA LEU A 46 -24.54 4.67 11.12
C LEU A 46 -24.17 4.97 9.66
N VAL A 47 -23.95 3.91 8.86
CA VAL A 47 -23.57 4.00 7.45
C VAL A 47 -24.69 4.59 6.60
N ALA A 48 -25.96 4.28 6.90
CA ALA A 48 -27.10 4.86 6.19
C ALA A 48 -27.11 6.39 6.30
N GLY A 49 -26.64 6.94 7.43
CA GLY A 49 -26.45 8.37 7.63
C GLY A 49 -25.40 9.03 6.71
N TRP A 50 -24.52 8.26 6.05
CA TRP A 50 -23.47 8.77 5.17
C TRP A 50 -23.88 8.88 3.70
N LYS A 51 -25.06 8.37 3.33
CA LYS A 51 -25.50 8.30 1.92
C LYS A 51 -25.71 9.67 1.26
N ALA A 52 -25.93 10.73 2.03
CA ALA A 52 -26.13 12.09 1.51
C ALA A 52 -24.82 12.92 1.45
N ASP A 53 -23.96 12.80 2.47
CA ASP A 53 -22.80 13.69 2.67
C ASP A 53 -21.45 13.00 2.41
N GLY A 54 -21.45 11.69 2.12
CA GLY A 54 -20.25 10.86 1.99
C GLY A 54 -19.69 10.42 3.35
N VAL A 55 -18.61 9.63 3.33
CA VAL A 55 -17.91 9.21 4.56
C VAL A 55 -17.17 10.42 5.14
N PRO A 56 -17.40 10.79 6.41
CA PRO A 56 -16.67 11.90 7.03
C PRO A 56 -15.16 11.65 6.99
N ALA A 57 -14.36 12.67 6.63
CA ALA A 57 -12.91 12.53 6.47
C ALA A 57 -12.22 11.89 7.69
N MET A 58 -12.63 12.29 8.90
CA MET A 58 -12.11 11.74 10.15
C MET A 58 -12.26 10.21 10.29
N VAL A 59 -13.25 9.61 9.62
CA VAL A 59 -13.60 8.18 9.73
C VAL A 59 -12.76 7.30 8.80
N ARG A 60 -12.07 7.91 7.82
CA ARG A 60 -11.23 7.19 6.85
C ARG A 60 -9.93 6.67 7.47
N ALA A 61 -9.46 7.31 8.54
CA ALA A 61 -8.36 6.82 9.36
C ALA A 61 -8.81 5.75 10.37
N ALA A 62 -7.92 4.81 10.69
CA ALA A 62 -8.21 3.73 11.65
C ALA A 62 -8.60 4.27 13.05
N SER A 63 -8.01 5.39 13.47
CA SER A 63 -8.28 6.05 14.75
C SER A 63 -9.71 6.60 14.83
N GLY A 64 -10.19 7.28 13.80
CA GLY A 64 -11.55 7.81 13.77
C GLY A 64 -12.60 6.73 13.56
N LEU A 65 -12.31 5.69 12.78
CA LEU A 65 -13.18 4.50 12.69
C LEU A 65 -13.32 3.80 14.06
N ARG A 66 -12.21 3.68 14.81
CA ARG A 66 -12.23 3.19 16.20
C ARG A 66 -13.08 4.08 17.10
N GLY A 67 -12.92 5.40 17.00
CA GLY A 67 -13.71 6.39 17.75
C GLY A 67 -15.23 6.28 17.52
N LEU A 68 -15.66 5.79 16.34
CA LEU A 68 -17.06 5.46 16.07
C LEU A 68 -17.49 4.07 16.58
N ALA A 69 -16.60 3.08 16.47
CA ALA A 69 -16.90 1.72 16.90
C ALA A 69 -17.07 1.59 18.42
N GLU A 70 -16.24 2.27 19.21
CA GLU A 70 -16.26 2.21 20.68
C GLU A 70 -17.63 2.59 21.30
N PRO A 71 -18.27 3.72 20.93
CA PRO A 71 -19.63 4.03 21.37
C PRO A 71 -20.66 2.97 20.98
N LEU A 72 -20.56 2.38 19.78
CA LEU A 72 -21.50 1.34 19.34
C LEU A 72 -21.38 0.09 20.19
N VAL A 73 -20.15 -0.36 20.47
CA VAL A 73 -19.85 -1.50 21.33
C VAL A 73 -20.43 -1.30 22.74
N ARG A 74 -20.17 -0.13 23.35
CA ARG A 74 -20.73 0.20 24.67
C ARG A 74 -22.25 0.17 24.69
N ARG A 75 -22.90 0.77 23.68
CA ARG A 75 -24.38 0.82 23.56
C ARG A 75 -25.00 -0.56 23.32
N ALA A 76 -24.31 -1.46 22.63
CA ALA A 76 -24.78 -2.81 22.35
C ALA A 76 -24.61 -3.79 23.55
N GLY A 77 -23.92 -3.35 24.60
CA GLY A 77 -23.57 -4.15 25.77
C GLY A 77 -22.36 -5.08 25.55
N GLY A 78 -21.47 -4.75 24.61
CA GLY A 78 -20.22 -5.49 24.38
C GLY A 78 -19.04 -4.93 25.16
N GLY A 79 -18.02 -5.76 25.39
CA GLY A 79 -16.73 -5.34 25.95
C GLY A 79 -15.76 -4.75 24.89
N PRO A 80 -14.68 -4.07 25.33
CA PRO A 80 -13.70 -3.41 24.46
C PRO A 80 -13.01 -4.35 23.45
N GLU A 81 -12.95 -5.64 23.74
CA GLU A 81 -12.46 -6.68 22.84
C GLU A 81 -13.22 -6.72 21.49
N HIS A 82 -14.48 -6.27 21.45
CA HIS A 82 -15.30 -6.32 20.24
C HIS A 82 -15.12 -5.11 19.30
N VAL A 83 -14.29 -4.12 19.68
CA VAL A 83 -14.13 -2.88 18.92
C VAL A 83 -13.61 -3.16 17.51
N GLY A 84 -12.58 -4.00 17.36
CA GLY A 84 -12.05 -4.36 16.04
C GLY A 84 -13.11 -5.02 15.15
N TRP A 85 -13.88 -5.95 15.71
CA TRP A 85 -14.98 -6.60 14.98
C TRP A 85 -16.04 -5.59 14.51
N THR A 86 -16.39 -4.62 15.34
CA THR A 86 -17.32 -3.55 14.98
C THR A 86 -16.75 -2.61 13.91
N MET A 87 -15.46 -2.27 13.96
CA MET A 87 -14.80 -1.49 12.90
C MET A 87 -14.93 -2.19 11.53
N VAL A 88 -14.64 -3.50 11.47
CA VAL A 88 -14.81 -4.28 10.23
C VAL A 88 -16.25 -4.25 9.77
N THR A 89 -17.20 -4.39 10.70
CA THR A 89 -18.63 -4.39 10.39
C THR A 89 -19.06 -3.07 9.76
N ILE A 90 -18.63 -1.92 10.29
CA ILE A 90 -18.94 -0.60 9.72
C ILE A 90 -18.43 -0.49 8.28
N VAL A 91 -17.20 -0.93 8.00
CA VAL A 91 -16.62 -0.92 6.65
C VAL A 91 -17.39 -1.86 5.71
N SER A 92 -17.71 -3.07 6.17
CA SER A 92 -18.49 -4.05 5.42
C SER A 92 -19.89 -3.53 5.07
N GLU A 93 -20.55 -2.83 6.00
CA GLU A 93 -21.86 -2.23 5.75
C GLU A 93 -21.78 -1.08 4.73
N TYR A 94 -20.72 -0.27 4.76
CA TYR A 94 -20.52 0.78 3.75
C TYR A 94 -20.39 0.22 2.34
N TRP A 95 -19.62 -0.85 2.18
CA TRP A 95 -19.41 -1.46 0.87
C TRP A 95 -20.48 -2.47 0.46
N ARG A 96 -21.41 -2.82 1.36
CA ARG A 96 -22.45 -3.85 1.15
C ARG A 96 -23.12 -3.73 -0.22
N GLU A 97 -23.65 -2.55 -0.55
CA GLU A 97 -24.40 -2.35 -1.81
C GLU A 97 -23.49 -2.47 -3.04
N ARG A 98 -22.25 -1.98 -2.92
CA ARG A 98 -21.25 -2.00 -3.99
C ARG A 98 -20.76 -3.42 -4.28
N ILE A 99 -20.48 -4.22 -3.25
CA ILE A 99 -20.01 -5.60 -3.46
C ILE A 99 -21.15 -6.54 -3.84
N ALA A 100 -22.38 -6.25 -3.39
CA ALA A 100 -23.57 -7.02 -3.73
C ALA A 100 -23.99 -6.86 -5.19
N SER A 101 -23.54 -5.79 -5.87
CA SER A 101 -23.87 -5.48 -7.27
C SER A 101 -22.61 -5.47 -8.15
N GLY A 102 -22.58 -6.31 -9.17
CA GLY A 102 -21.49 -6.31 -10.14
C GLY A 102 -21.62 -7.39 -11.20
N PRO A 103 -20.86 -7.31 -12.29
CA PRO A 103 -20.86 -8.30 -13.36
C PRO A 103 -20.46 -9.69 -12.85
N GLN A 104 -20.98 -10.72 -13.52
CA GLN A 104 -20.65 -12.11 -13.21
C GLN A 104 -19.15 -12.38 -13.38
N GLY A 105 -18.56 -13.11 -12.43
CA GLY A 105 -17.14 -13.48 -12.43
C GLY A 105 -16.20 -12.34 -12.02
N ARG A 106 -16.71 -11.11 -11.84
CA ARG A 106 -15.91 -9.95 -11.43
C ARG A 106 -16.02 -9.62 -9.95
N ARG A 107 -16.67 -10.45 -9.14
CA ARG A 107 -16.73 -10.28 -7.68
C ARG A 107 -16.12 -11.51 -7.03
N LEU A 108 -15.21 -11.31 -6.08
CA LEU A 108 -14.45 -12.39 -5.46
C LEU A 108 -14.87 -12.59 -4.01
N ILE A 109 -15.19 -13.83 -3.64
CA ILE A 109 -15.31 -14.22 -2.24
C ILE A 109 -14.14 -15.10 -1.84
N LEU A 110 -13.51 -14.74 -0.73
CA LEU A 110 -12.47 -15.53 -0.08
C LEU A 110 -13.10 -16.32 1.05
N LEU A 111 -13.02 -17.65 0.98
CA LEU A 111 -13.62 -18.55 1.96
C LEU A 111 -12.56 -19.40 2.68
N PRO A 112 -12.67 -19.55 4.02
CA PRO A 112 -11.82 -20.46 4.75
C PRO A 112 -12.27 -21.91 4.51
N ASP A 113 -11.37 -22.84 4.78
CA ASP A 113 -11.76 -24.25 4.90
C ASP A 113 -12.72 -24.43 6.08
N CYS A 114 -13.62 -25.41 5.98
CA CYS A 114 -14.48 -25.79 7.09
C CYS A 114 -13.61 -26.22 8.29
N PRO A 115 -13.86 -25.72 9.52
CA PRO A 115 -13.08 -26.11 10.70
C PRO A 115 -13.13 -27.62 11.03
N ALA A 116 -14.11 -28.34 10.48
CA ALA A 116 -14.29 -29.79 10.63
C ALA A 116 -13.82 -30.60 9.40
N ALA A 117 -13.25 -29.96 8.38
CA ALA A 117 -12.67 -30.65 7.24
C ALA A 117 -11.24 -31.13 7.53
N GLU A 118 -10.74 -32.07 6.72
CA GLU A 118 -9.36 -32.51 6.81
C GLU A 118 -8.38 -31.36 6.51
N PRO A 119 -7.26 -31.25 7.25
CA PRO A 119 -6.26 -30.21 7.02
C PRO A 119 -5.75 -30.22 5.57
N ARG A 120 -5.58 -29.01 5.03
CA ARG A 120 -5.04 -28.80 3.69
C ARG A 120 -3.54 -29.11 3.66
N GLN A 121 -3.06 -29.73 2.59
CA GLN A 121 -1.63 -29.92 2.36
C GLN A 121 -0.99 -28.62 1.85
N PRO A 122 0.29 -28.35 2.15
CA PRO A 122 0.99 -27.19 1.61
C PRO A 122 0.98 -27.17 0.07
N GLY A 123 0.57 -26.05 -0.54
CA GLY A 123 0.51 -25.88 -2.00
C GLY A 123 -0.77 -26.33 -2.71
N ASP A 124 -1.81 -26.72 -1.96
CA ASP A 124 -3.12 -27.04 -2.54
C ASP A 124 -3.96 -25.76 -2.76
N ASP A 125 -4.05 -25.30 -4.01
CA ASP A 125 -4.84 -24.14 -4.44
C ASP A 125 -6.31 -24.48 -4.81
N GLY A 126 -6.77 -25.69 -4.48
CA GLY A 126 -8.14 -26.13 -4.75
C GLY A 126 -9.22 -25.35 -3.98
N PRO A 127 -10.51 -25.55 -4.31
CA PRO A 127 -11.62 -24.86 -3.65
C PRO A 127 -11.64 -25.10 -2.12
N PRO A 128 -12.35 -24.27 -1.36
CA PRO A 128 -12.49 -24.44 0.10
C PRO A 128 -12.94 -25.87 0.47
N ARG A 129 -12.24 -26.50 1.41
CA ARG A 129 -12.55 -27.85 1.88
C ARG A 129 -13.81 -27.83 2.74
N THR A 130 -14.70 -28.78 2.47
CA THR A 130 -15.97 -28.91 3.20
C THR A 130 -16.07 -30.31 3.77
N CYS A 131 -16.74 -30.45 4.92
CA CYS A 131 -16.92 -31.75 5.58
C CYS A 131 -18.12 -32.55 5.01
N GLY A 132 -18.82 -32.01 4.01
CA GLY A 132 -20.01 -32.62 3.42
C GLY A 132 -21.00 -31.59 2.84
N PRO A 133 -22.09 -32.06 2.21
CA PRO A 133 -23.04 -31.22 1.47
C PRO A 133 -23.91 -30.30 2.35
N SER A 134 -24.11 -30.63 3.63
CA SER A 134 -24.83 -29.78 4.60
C SER A 134 -23.92 -28.77 5.32
N CYS A 135 -22.64 -28.68 4.93
CA CYS A 135 -21.67 -27.77 5.51
C CYS A 135 -22.04 -26.31 5.18
N GLY A 136 -22.01 -25.42 6.19
CA GLY A 136 -22.27 -24.00 5.97
C GLY A 136 -21.32 -23.34 4.97
N ILE A 137 -20.05 -23.76 4.93
CA ILE A 137 -19.08 -23.29 3.92
C ILE A 137 -19.45 -23.79 2.52
N ALA A 138 -19.94 -25.04 2.39
CA ALA A 138 -20.46 -25.55 1.12
C ALA A 138 -21.67 -24.76 0.63
N THR A 139 -22.58 -24.39 1.56
CA THR A 139 -23.74 -23.55 1.26
C THR A 139 -23.33 -22.18 0.74
N ILE A 140 -22.37 -21.52 1.39
CA ILE A 140 -21.86 -20.22 0.94
C ILE A 140 -21.19 -20.35 -0.44
N TRP A 141 -20.35 -21.39 -0.62
CA TRP A 141 -19.67 -21.63 -1.88
C TRP A 141 -20.65 -21.80 -3.05
N ALA A 142 -21.72 -22.61 -2.85
CA ALA A 142 -22.75 -22.81 -3.85
C ALA A 142 -23.52 -21.51 -4.15
N ALA A 143 -24.01 -20.83 -3.11
CA ALA A 143 -24.75 -19.58 -3.25
C ALA A 143 -23.93 -18.47 -3.92
N ALA A 144 -22.64 -18.38 -3.63
CA ALA A 144 -21.73 -17.42 -4.24
C ALA A 144 -21.60 -17.66 -5.75
N ARG A 145 -21.39 -18.91 -6.17
CA ARG A 145 -21.31 -19.28 -7.60
C ARG A 145 -22.61 -19.01 -8.34
N ASP A 146 -23.74 -19.38 -7.73
CA ASP A 146 -25.07 -19.13 -8.29
C ASP A 146 -25.35 -17.62 -8.42
N SER A 147 -24.83 -16.83 -7.49
CA SER A 147 -24.91 -15.36 -7.50
C SER A 147 -23.84 -14.70 -8.38
N GLY A 148 -23.01 -15.49 -9.09
CA GLY A 148 -22.03 -15.01 -10.05
C GLY A 148 -20.69 -14.55 -9.48
N TRP A 149 -20.32 -15.00 -8.27
CA TRP A 149 -19.03 -14.72 -7.67
C TRP A 149 -17.97 -15.74 -8.10
N ALA A 150 -16.73 -15.26 -8.28
CA ALA A 150 -15.55 -16.11 -8.20
C ALA A 150 -15.31 -16.49 -6.73
N VAL A 151 -14.87 -17.72 -6.49
CA VAL A 151 -14.64 -18.23 -5.13
C VAL A 151 -13.20 -18.76 -5.05
N GLU A 152 -12.43 -18.22 -4.12
CA GLU A 152 -11.05 -18.61 -3.86
C GLU A 152 -10.85 -18.94 -2.38
N PRO A 153 -9.89 -19.79 -2.01
CA PRO A 153 -9.56 -20.04 -0.61
C PRO A 153 -8.93 -18.80 0.03
N THR A 154 -9.18 -18.58 1.33
CA THR A 154 -8.61 -17.44 2.09
C THR A 154 -7.07 -17.43 2.09
N ALA A 155 -6.41 -18.57 1.82
CA ALA A 155 -4.97 -18.64 1.62
C ALA A 155 -4.46 -17.74 0.47
N ARG A 156 -5.31 -17.41 -0.50
CA ARG A 156 -4.98 -16.52 -1.63
C ARG A 156 -5.36 -15.05 -1.38
N ALA A 157 -5.63 -14.67 -0.13
CA ALA A 157 -6.09 -13.32 0.22
C ALA A 157 -5.14 -12.20 -0.23
N VAL A 158 -3.81 -12.41 -0.10
CA VAL A 158 -2.81 -11.40 -0.52
C VAL A 158 -2.84 -11.19 -2.04
N ALA A 159 -2.86 -12.28 -2.82
CA ALA A 159 -2.99 -12.21 -4.27
C ALA A 159 -4.32 -11.55 -4.71
N ALA A 160 -5.41 -11.84 -3.99
CA ALA A 160 -6.73 -11.30 -4.24
C ALA A 160 -6.83 -9.77 -4.08
N ILE A 161 -6.08 -9.18 -3.14
CA ILE A 161 -6.00 -7.71 -2.99
C ILE A 161 -5.30 -7.11 -4.21
N GLY A 162 -4.23 -7.73 -4.70
CA GLY A 162 -3.60 -7.35 -5.97
C GLY A 162 -4.56 -7.43 -7.17
N SER A 163 -5.47 -8.41 -7.18
CA SER A 163 -6.50 -8.58 -8.20
C SER A 163 -7.56 -7.45 -8.23
N LEU A 164 -7.79 -6.74 -7.12
CA LEU A 164 -8.64 -5.53 -7.12
C LEU A 164 -7.98 -4.38 -7.88
N VAL A 165 -6.69 -4.14 -7.60
CA VAL A 165 -5.92 -3.04 -8.21
C VAL A 165 -5.71 -3.27 -9.71
N THR A 166 -5.49 -4.52 -10.11
CA THR A 166 -5.35 -4.91 -11.53
C THR A 166 -6.69 -4.96 -12.28
N GLY A 167 -7.83 -4.76 -11.59
CA GLY A 167 -9.15 -4.71 -12.21
C GLY A 167 -9.71 -6.08 -12.59
N GLN A 168 -9.14 -7.17 -12.09
CA GLN A 168 -9.70 -8.52 -12.24
C GLN A 168 -11.03 -8.64 -11.47
N TYR A 169 -11.11 -8.03 -10.28
CA TYR A 169 -12.33 -8.01 -9.47
C TYR A 169 -12.77 -6.57 -9.12
N ASP A 170 -14.09 -6.37 -9.06
CA ASP A 170 -14.86 -5.16 -8.73
C ASP A 170 -15.24 -5.05 -7.25
N GLY A 171 -15.03 -6.13 -6.49
CA GLY A 171 -15.24 -6.16 -5.06
C GLY A 171 -14.78 -7.48 -4.47
N VAL A 172 -14.33 -7.42 -3.21
CA VAL A 172 -13.91 -8.61 -2.46
C VAL A 172 -14.76 -8.74 -1.21
N LEU A 173 -15.28 -9.94 -0.98
CA LEU A 173 -15.89 -10.35 0.28
C LEU A 173 -14.97 -11.36 0.97
N GLY A 174 -14.35 -10.98 2.08
CA GLY A 174 -13.46 -11.85 2.83
C GLY A 174 -14.13 -12.51 4.03
N VAL A 175 -14.18 -13.84 4.09
CA VAL A 175 -14.40 -14.56 5.35
C VAL A 175 -13.02 -14.90 5.91
N ALA A 176 -12.55 -14.09 6.86
CA ALA A 176 -11.14 -14.10 7.26
C ALA A 176 -10.98 -13.92 8.78
N ARG A 177 -9.80 -14.29 9.30
CA ARG A 177 -9.49 -14.16 10.72
C ARG A 177 -9.48 -12.67 11.10
N LEU A 178 -10.07 -12.34 12.24
CA LEU A 178 -10.10 -10.94 12.71
C LEU A 178 -8.69 -10.32 12.78
N ALA A 179 -7.70 -11.08 13.25
CA ALA A 179 -6.31 -10.64 13.33
C ALA A 179 -5.65 -10.35 11.95
N ASP A 180 -6.05 -11.07 10.90
CA ASP A 180 -5.54 -10.84 9.54
C ASP A 180 -6.22 -9.61 8.92
N LEU A 181 -7.53 -9.46 9.17
CA LEU A 181 -8.30 -8.31 8.70
C LEU A 181 -7.80 -7.01 9.31
N GLU A 182 -7.43 -6.98 10.59
CA GLU A 182 -6.85 -5.78 11.20
C GLU A 182 -5.52 -5.36 10.58
N LYS A 183 -4.67 -6.34 10.23
CA LYS A 183 -3.44 -6.05 9.47
C LYS A 183 -3.79 -5.44 8.11
N ALA A 184 -4.75 -6.03 7.39
CA ALA A 184 -5.19 -5.54 6.09
C ALA A 184 -5.82 -4.13 6.16
N PHE A 185 -6.59 -3.81 7.20
CA PHE A 185 -7.15 -2.46 7.43
C PHE A 185 -6.09 -1.43 7.85
N GLY A 186 -4.96 -1.86 8.41
CA GLY A 186 -3.79 -1.00 8.63
C GLY A 186 -3.00 -0.71 7.33
N MET A 187 -3.14 -1.55 6.31
CA MET A 187 -2.38 -1.44 5.04
C MET A 187 -3.11 -0.64 3.95
N LEU A 188 -4.42 -0.45 4.08
CA LEU A 188 -5.26 0.27 3.12
C LEU A 188 -6.14 1.25 3.89
N PRO A 189 -6.23 2.54 3.50
CA PRO A 189 -7.11 3.47 4.19
C PRO A 189 -8.54 2.94 4.13
N ALA A 190 -9.24 2.96 5.27
CA ALA A 190 -10.60 2.44 5.35
C ALA A 190 -11.49 3.16 4.31
N PHE A 191 -12.44 2.44 3.72
CA PHE A 191 -13.35 2.98 2.70
C PHE A 191 -12.69 3.44 1.39
N SER A 192 -11.55 2.88 1.03
CA SER A 192 -10.85 3.22 -0.23
C SER A 192 -11.00 2.18 -1.35
N LEU A 193 -11.33 0.95 -1.01
CA LEU A 193 -11.55 -0.15 -1.94
C LEU A 193 -12.84 -0.91 -1.55
N PRO A 194 -13.61 -1.43 -2.52
CA PRO A 194 -14.86 -2.17 -2.28
C PRO A 194 -14.60 -3.55 -1.67
N VAL A 195 -14.24 -3.53 -0.39
CA VAL A 195 -13.92 -4.71 0.40
C VAL A 195 -14.88 -4.77 1.57
N ALA A 196 -15.61 -5.88 1.68
CA ALA A 196 -16.29 -6.23 2.91
C ALA A 196 -15.66 -7.49 3.48
N ALA A 197 -15.80 -7.68 4.78
CA ALA A 197 -15.36 -8.88 5.46
C ALA A 197 -16.34 -9.33 6.54
N VAL A 198 -16.38 -10.65 6.75
CA VAL A 198 -17.01 -11.31 7.88
C VAL A 198 -15.90 -11.92 8.73
N PRO A 199 -15.57 -11.31 9.88
CA PRO A 199 -14.50 -11.81 10.74
C PRO A 199 -14.87 -13.13 11.40
N TYR A 200 -13.87 -13.99 11.58
CA TYR A 200 -13.98 -15.21 12.39
C TYR A 200 -12.76 -15.39 13.30
N GLU A 201 -12.89 -16.29 14.28
CA GLU A 201 -11.80 -16.74 15.13
C GLU A 201 -11.46 -18.22 14.89
N PRO A 202 -10.18 -18.58 14.77
CA PRO A 202 -9.80 -19.97 14.65
C PRO A 202 -10.13 -20.75 15.93
N VAL A 203 -10.78 -21.89 15.78
CA VAL A 203 -11.04 -22.84 16.86
C VAL A 203 -9.85 -23.80 16.96
N SER A 204 -9.34 -24.07 18.16
CA SER A 204 -8.16 -24.94 18.34
C SER A 204 -8.35 -26.32 17.68
N PRO A 205 -7.39 -26.80 16.88
CA PRO A 205 -7.47 -28.12 16.25
C PRO A 205 -7.43 -29.22 17.32
N GLY A 206 -8.39 -30.15 17.27
CA GLY A 206 -8.36 -31.38 18.09
C GLY A 206 -9.44 -31.52 19.16
N ARG A 207 -10.38 -30.58 19.32
CA ARG A 207 -11.71 -30.96 19.85
C ARG A 207 -12.62 -31.23 18.67
N PRO A 208 -13.05 -32.49 18.42
CA PRO A 208 -14.32 -32.66 17.74
C PRO A 208 -15.31 -31.89 18.61
N SER A 209 -15.90 -30.82 18.08
CA SER A 209 -17.10 -30.34 18.73
C SER A 209 -18.06 -31.52 18.64
N ASP A 210 -18.48 -32.08 19.78
CA ASP A 210 -19.43 -33.19 19.84
C ASP A 210 -20.75 -32.89 19.09
N GLY A 211 -20.95 -31.66 18.59
CA GLY A 211 -22.05 -31.19 17.74
C GLY A 211 -21.74 -30.93 16.25
N GLY A 212 -20.63 -31.44 15.69
CA GLY A 212 -20.35 -31.39 14.24
C GLY A 212 -20.01 -29.99 13.65
N CYS A 213 -19.97 -29.87 12.33
CA CYS A 213 -19.45 -28.66 11.65
C CYS A 213 -20.23 -27.37 11.96
N ALA A 214 -21.54 -27.47 12.23
CA ALA A 214 -22.36 -26.31 12.59
C ALA A 214 -21.93 -25.72 13.93
N ALA A 215 -21.66 -26.57 14.92
CA ALA A 215 -21.15 -26.14 16.22
C ALA A 215 -19.74 -25.52 16.10
N ALA A 216 -18.87 -26.11 15.29
CA ALA A 216 -17.53 -25.57 15.04
C ALA A 216 -17.55 -24.22 14.30
N THR A 217 -18.43 -24.06 13.31
CA THR A 217 -18.62 -22.80 12.56
C THR A 217 -19.18 -21.70 13.47
N ALA A 218 -20.12 -22.05 14.35
CA ALA A 218 -20.66 -21.12 15.36
C ALA A 218 -19.61 -20.74 16.43
N ALA A 219 -18.80 -21.69 16.88
CA ALA A 219 -17.69 -21.45 17.82
C ALA A 219 -16.60 -20.57 17.20
N ALA A 220 -16.35 -20.69 15.90
CA ALA A 220 -15.49 -19.80 15.14
C ALA A 220 -16.10 -18.42 14.88
N ALA A 221 -17.36 -18.18 15.27
CA ALA A 221 -18.16 -17.01 14.94
C ALA A 221 -18.34 -16.74 13.43
N ILE A 222 -18.18 -17.76 12.58
CA ILE A 222 -18.47 -17.65 11.14
C ILE A 222 -19.99 -17.55 10.97
N ASP A 223 -20.46 -16.36 10.62
CA ASP A 223 -21.89 -16.08 10.46
C ASP A 223 -22.36 -16.32 9.02
N VAL A 224 -22.80 -17.55 8.75
CA VAL A 224 -23.23 -17.99 7.41
C VAL A 224 -24.33 -17.09 6.84
N GLU A 225 -25.32 -16.72 7.66
CA GLU A 225 -26.43 -15.87 7.24
C GLU A 225 -25.96 -14.46 6.86
N TRP A 226 -24.98 -13.90 7.60
CA TRP A 226 -24.39 -12.63 7.24
C TRP A 226 -23.69 -12.68 5.88
N VAL A 227 -22.86 -13.70 5.66
CA VAL A 227 -22.13 -13.87 4.40
C VAL A 227 -23.11 -13.97 3.23
N LEU A 228 -24.15 -14.80 3.35
CA LEU A 228 -25.19 -14.94 2.34
C LEU A 228 -25.89 -13.60 2.06
N GLY A 229 -26.16 -12.81 3.10
CA GLY A 229 -26.75 -11.48 2.96
C GLY A 229 -25.84 -10.43 2.30
N LEU A 230 -24.54 -10.69 2.15
CA LEU A 230 -23.58 -9.79 1.47
C LEU A 230 -23.35 -10.17 0.00
N LEU A 231 -23.72 -11.39 -0.44
CA LEU A 231 -23.49 -11.86 -1.81
C LEU A 231 -24.31 -11.07 -2.85
N GLY A 232 -25.53 -10.64 -2.50
CA GLY A 232 -26.42 -9.94 -3.42
C GLY A 232 -26.75 -10.72 -4.69
N VAL A 233 -27.25 -10.05 -5.72
CA VAL A 233 -27.56 -10.61 -7.04
C VAL A 233 -26.81 -9.79 -8.10
N ALA A 234 -26.28 -10.44 -9.13
CA ALA A 234 -25.58 -9.75 -10.22
C ALA A 234 -26.50 -8.68 -10.87
N GLY A 235 -25.99 -7.46 -11.06
CA GLY A 235 -26.77 -6.32 -11.53
C GLY A 235 -25.91 -5.07 -11.79
N PRO A 236 -26.49 -4.02 -12.40
CA PRO A 236 -25.77 -2.78 -12.69
C PRO A 236 -25.36 -2.05 -11.40
N SER A 237 -24.10 -1.57 -11.34
CA SER A 237 -23.53 -0.92 -10.16
C SER A 237 -23.79 0.58 -10.14
N VAL A 238 -24.04 1.17 -8.96
CA VAL A 238 -24.14 2.62 -8.75
C VAL A 238 -22.76 3.19 -8.33
N PRO A 239 -22.32 4.37 -8.80
CA PRO A 239 -21.07 4.99 -8.33
C PRO A 239 -21.30 5.84 -7.07
N VAL A 240 -20.57 5.53 -5.98
CA VAL A 240 -20.41 6.42 -4.82
C VAL A 240 -18.93 6.42 -4.42
N GLY A 241 -18.27 7.57 -4.49
CA GLY A 241 -17.00 7.85 -3.79
C GLY A 241 -15.83 6.86 -3.97
N ASP A 242 -15.79 6.14 -5.10
CA ASP A 242 -14.88 5.02 -5.34
C ASP A 242 -13.69 5.47 -6.21
N TYR A 243 -12.45 5.31 -5.73
CA TYR A 243 -11.23 5.56 -6.52
C TYR A 243 -10.91 4.39 -7.48
N LEU A 244 -11.60 3.25 -7.37
CA LEU A 244 -11.35 2.07 -8.18
C LEU A 244 -11.51 2.31 -9.70
N PRO A 245 -12.51 3.05 -10.21
CA PRO A 245 -12.58 3.39 -11.64
C PRO A 245 -11.33 4.15 -12.11
N LEU A 246 -10.81 5.05 -11.29
CA LEU A 246 -9.60 5.82 -11.59
C LEU A 246 -8.33 4.96 -11.53
N LEU A 247 -8.21 4.09 -10.53
CA LEU A 247 -7.11 3.11 -10.42
C LEU A 247 -7.10 2.17 -11.63
N ARG A 248 -8.27 1.76 -12.11
CA ARG A 248 -8.42 0.93 -13.33
C ARG A 248 -8.12 1.68 -14.58
N GLU A 249 -8.56 2.93 -14.68
CA GLU A 249 -8.20 3.80 -15.78
C GLU A 249 -6.68 3.91 -15.84
N ALA A 250 -6.03 4.26 -14.73
CA ALA A 250 -4.57 4.32 -14.59
C ALA A 250 -3.88 3.02 -15.03
N ALA A 251 -4.31 1.86 -14.50
CA ALA A 251 -3.72 0.57 -14.85
C ALA A 251 -3.96 0.19 -16.33
N GLY A 252 -5.14 0.48 -16.87
CA GLY A 252 -5.53 0.17 -18.25
C GLY A 252 -4.70 0.89 -19.31
N LEU A 253 -4.08 2.03 -18.96
CA LEU A 253 -3.21 2.81 -19.85
C LEU A 253 -1.94 2.05 -20.28
N PHE A 254 -1.54 1.01 -19.54
CA PHE A 254 -0.29 0.27 -19.75
C PHE A 254 -0.50 -1.11 -20.38
N SER A 255 -1.68 -1.36 -20.95
CA SER A 255 -1.85 -2.49 -21.87
C SER A 255 -1.13 -2.22 -23.19
N THR A 256 -0.68 -3.29 -23.86
CA THR A 256 0.03 -3.17 -25.16
C THR A 256 -0.80 -2.40 -26.19
N SER A 257 -2.11 -2.64 -26.25
CA SER A 257 -3.02 -1.92 -27.15
C SER A 257 -3.16 -0.44 -26.76
N ALA A 258 -3.30 -0.11 -25.48
CA ALA A 258 -3.42 1.27 -25.04
C ALA A 258 -2.16 2.09 -25.35
N LEU A 259 -0.97 1.51 -25.17
CA LEU A 259 0.30 2.17 -25.51
C LEU A 259 0.47 2.35 -27.03
N GLY A 260 0.05 1.37 -27.84
CA GLY A 260 0.02 1.48 -29.30
C GLY A 260 -0.94 2.58 -29.78
N GLU A 261 -2.17 2.60 -29.25
CA GLU A 261 -3.15 3.64 -29.54
C GLU A 261 -2.67 5.03 -29.15
N LEU A 262 -2.03 5.17 -27.98
CA LEU A 262 -1.42 6.43 -27.54
C LEU A 262 -0.36 6.91 -28.53
N SER A 263 0.53 6.01 -28.96
CA SER A 263 1.60 6.32 -29.92
C SER A 263 1.00 6.82 -31.24
N ALA A 264 0.00 6.12 -31.78
CA ALA A 264 -0.67 6.53 -33.01
C ALA A 264 -1.37 7.89 -32.88
N ARG A 265 -2.09 8.13 -31.77
CA ARG A 265 -2.80 9.40 -31.52
C ARG A 265 -1.85 10.59 -31.44
N LEU A 266 -0.71 10.42 -30.77
CA LEU A 266 0.32 11.46 -30.62
C LEU A 266 1.24 11.57 -31.85
N ARG A 267 1.04 10.74 -32.89
CA ARG A 267 1.94 10.63 -34.07
C ARG A 267 3.39 10.35 -33.67
N LEU A 268 3.54 9.48 -32.67
CA LEU A 268 4.79 8.96 -32.15
C LEU A 268 5.00 7.54 -32.68
N ASP A 269 4.92 7.38 -34.01
CA ASP A 269 4.99 6.07 -34.66
C ASP A 269 6.26 5.30 -34.24
N GLY A 270 6.07 4.04 -33.85
CA GLY A 270 7.15 3.17 -33.37
C GLY A 270 7.58 3.42 -31.92
N LEU A 271 7.02 4.40 -31.21
CA LEU A 271 7.41 4.68 -29.83
C LEU A 271 7.12 3.50 -28.89
N PHE A 272 5.92 2.92 -29.01
CA PHE A 272 5.50 1.68 -28.34
C PHE A 272 4.85 0.71 -29.34
N PRO A 273 5.57 -0.31 -29.83
CA PRO A 273 5.02 -1.26 -30.81
C PRO A 273 3.95 -2.20 -30.20
N GLU A 274 2.91 -2.52 -30.98
CA GLU A 274 1.76 -3.35 -30.54
C GLU A 274 2.07 -4.85 -30.36
N ARG A 275 3.20 -5.34 -30.88
CA ARG A 275 3.57 -6.76 -30.76
C ARG A 275 4.57 -6.94 -29.64
N ALA A 276 4.24 -7.81 -28.68
CA ALA A 276 5.23 -8.39 -27.80
C ALA A 276 6.27 -9.09 -28.66
N ALA A 277 7.52 -8.67 -28.50
CA ALA A 277 8.66 -9.24 -29.19
C ALA A 277 8.73 -10.75 -28.94
N ASP A 278 8.73 -11.55 -30.01
CA ASP A 278 9.38 -12.85 -29.91
C ASP A 278 10.88 -12.55 -29.80
N ALA A 279 11.48 -12.89 -28.65
CA ALA A 279 12.82 -12.42 -28.26
C ALA A 279 13.90 -12.75 -29.29
N ASP A 280 13.68 -13.79 -30.10
CA ASP A 280 14.62 -14.29 -31.12
C ASP A 280 14.41 -13.67 -32.52
N ARG A 281 13.45 -12.75 -32.69
CA ARG A 281 13.05 -12.19 -34.01
C ARG A 281 12.87 -10.67 -34.04
N LEU A 282 13.40 -9.94 -33.06
CA LEU A 282 13.39 -8.48 -33.12
C LEU A 282 14.37 -7.96 -34.15
N GLU A 283 13.89 -7.17 -35.11
CA GLU A 283 14.75 -6.35 -35.94
C GLU A 283 15.53 -5.36 -35.05
N PRO A 284 16.86 -5.21 -35.24
CA PRO A 284 17.69 -4.40 -34.35
C PRO A 284 17.22 -2.96 -34.15
N LEU A 285 16.60 -2.35 -35.17
CA LEU A 285 16.07 -0.98 -35.09
C LEU A 285 14.88 -0.85 -34.15
N ASP A 286 14.08 -1.91 -33.98
CA ASP A 286 12.85 -1.89 -33.17
C ASP A 286 13.07 -2.45 -31.76
N ALA A 287 14.22 -3.10 -31.52
CA ALA A 287 14.47 -3.87 -30.30
C ALA A 287 14.36 -3.03 -29.02
N THR A 288 14.91 -1.81 -29.01
CA THR A 288 14.85 -0.94 -27.82
C THR A 288 13.41 -0.52 -27.52
N ALA A 289 12.66 -0.12 -28.54
CA ALA A 289 11.26 0.29 -28.39
C ALA A 289 10.38 -0.87 -27.91
N ALA A 290 10.61 -2.08 -28.43
CA ALA A 290 9.88 -3.27 -28.04
C ALA A 290 10.16 -3.68 -26.59
N VAL A 291 11.42 -3.68 -26.16
CA VAL A 291 11.78 -4.00 -24.77
C VAL A 291 11.25 -2.92 -23.81
N ALA A 292 11.33 -1.64 -24.19
CA ALA A 292 10.77 -0.55 -23.42
C ALA A 292 9.24 -0.70 -23.25
N ALA A 293 8.51 -0.94 -24.35
CA ALA A 293 7.07 -1.16 -24.31
C ALA A 293 6.68 -2.37 -23.46
N GLU A 294 7.40 -3.50 -23.61
CA GLU A 294 7.19 -4.68 -22.77
C GLU A 294 7.38 -4.34 -21.29
N PHE A 295 8.47 -3.67 -20.93
CA PHE A 295 8.75 -3.25 -19.55
C PHE A 295 7.66 -2.32 -18.99
N LEU A 296 7.10 -1.42 -19.80
CA LEU A 296 5.97 -0.58 -19.41
C LEU A 296 4.72 -1.39 -19.05
N THR A 297 4.48 -2.52 -19.72
CA THR A 297 3.36 -3.42 -19.40
C THR A 297 3.59 -4.31 -18.17
N ARG A 298 4.83 -4.45 -17.68
CA ARG A 298 5.16 -5.30 -16.53
C ARG A 298 4.73 -4.66 -15.21
N GLY A 299 3.77 -5.28 -14.51
CA GLY A 299 3.48 -5.06 -13.09
C GLY A 299 3.33 -3.60 -12.60
N GLY A 300 3.36 -3.42 -11.28
CA GLY A 300 3.24 -2.11 -10.63
C GLY A 300 1.82 -1.79 -10.12
N LYS A 301 1.75 -0.93 -9.10
CA LYS A 301 0.48 -0.46 -8.52
C LYS A 301 -0.13 0.72 -9.32
N PHE A 302 0.57 1.20 -10.36
CA PHE A 302 0.20 2.35 -11.21
C PHE A 302 -0.27 3.59 -10.43
N LEU A 303 0.30 3.79 -9.24
CA LEU A 303 -0.15 4.82 -8.31
C LEU A 303 0.14 6.23 -8.83
N ARG A 304 1.26 6.45 -9.55
CA ARG A 304 1.64 7.77 -10.08
C ARG A 304 0.72 8.25 -11.22
N PRO A 305 0.35 7.40 -12.19
CA PRO A 305 -0.74 7.70 -13.12
C PRO A 305 -2.05 8.04 -12.43
N PHE A 306 -2.44 7.23 -11.43
CA PHE A 306 -3.64 7.50 -10.64
C PHE A 306 -3.59 8.88 -9.97
N ILE A 307 -2.48 9.24 -9.34
CA ILE A 307 -2.29 10.54 -8.69
C ILE A 307 -2.53 11.69 -9.68
N THR A 308 -1.98 11.57 -10.89
CA THR A 308 -2.12 12.59 -11.94
C THR A 308 -3.59 12.77 -12.35
N LEU A 309 -4.29 11.65 -12.58
CA LEU A 309 -5.71 11.66 -12.95
C LEU A 309 -6.60 12.18 -11.82
N ALA A 310 -6.37 11.71 -10.59
CA ALA A 310 -7.14 12.11 -9.41
C ALA A 310 -6.96 13.59 -9.08
N ALA A 311 -5.73 14.12 -9.18
CA ALA A 311 -5.47 15.54 -8.96
C ALA A 311 -6.17 16.42 -10.01
N PHE A 312 -6.16 16.01 -11.28
CA PHE A 312 -6.90 16.70 -12.34
C PHE A 312 -8.41 16.70 -12.06
N ASP A 313 -9.00 15.52 -11.84
CA ASP A 313 -10.46 15.38 -11.65
C ASP A 313 -10.94 16.13 -10.40
N ALA A 314 -10.15 16.13 -9.33
CA ALA A 314 -10.44 16.86 -8.11
C ALA A 314 -10.46 18.38 -8.33
N VAL A 315 -9.47 18.92 -9.03
CA VAL A 315 -9.41 20.37 -9.32
C VAL A 315 -10.52 20.80 -10.27
N VAL A 316 -10.85 19.98 -11.28
CA VAL A 316 -12.01 20.24 -12.15
C VAL A 316 -13.30 20.29 -11.32
N ALA A 317 -13.53 19.29 -10.46
CA ALA A 317 -14.71 19.25 -9.60
C ALA A 317 -14.80 20.44 -8.62
N ASP A 318 -13.69 20.93 -8.09
CA ASP A 318 -13.67 22.12 -7.23
C ASP A 318 -13.94 23.41 -8.00
N ARG A 319 -13.53 23.51 -9.27
CA ARG A 319 -13.75 24.69 -10.12
C ARG A 319 -15.17 24.77 -10.67
N ASP A 320 -15.75 23.63 -11.05
CA ASP A 320 -17.16 23.54 -11.47
C ASP A 320 -18.11 24.00 -10.37
N ARG A 321 -17.72 23.86 -9.09
CA ARG A 321 -18.47 24.40 -7.94
C ARG A 321 -18.35 25.91 -7.77
N GLN A 322 -17.31 26.53 -8.33
CA GLN A 322 -16.98 27.94 -8.12
C GLN A 322 -17.41 28.86 -9.28
N ARG A 323 -17.82 28.34 -10.45
CA ARG A 323 -18.15 29.16 -11.65
C ARG A 323 -19.22 28.53 -12.57
N ASP A 324 -20.10 29.39 -13.11
CA ASP A 324 -20.99 29.19 -14.29
C ASP A 324 -20.25 29.28 -15.65
N ASP A 325 -18.94 29.44 -15.64
CA ASP A 325 -18.14 29.74 -16.83
C ASP A 325 -17.40 28.49 -17.30
N ALA A 326 -17.92 27.85 -18.35
CA ALA A 326 -17.35 26.69 -19.02
C ALA A 326 -16.04 27.09 -19.74
N GLY A 327 -14.94 27.18 -18.98
CA GLY A 327 -13.60 27.24 -19.56
C GLY A 327 -13.33 26.00 -20.41
N ALA A 328 -12.50 26.13 -21.45
CA ALA A 328 -12.11 24.99 -22.27
C ALA A 328 -11.36 23.94 -21.42
N THR A 329 -12.04 22.85 -21.08
CA THR A 329 -11.45 21.72 -20.35
C THR A 329 -10.44 21.02 -21.25
N VAL A 330 -9.24 20.77 -20.73
CA VAL A 330 -8.24 19.95 -21.43
C VAL A 330 -8.84 18.58 -21.75
N PRO A 331 -8.67 18.04 -22.98
CA PRO A 331 -9.21 16.74 -23.33
C PRO A 331 -8.71 15.63 -22.39
N ARG A 332 -9.58 14.70 -21.96
CA ARG A 332 -9.21 13.59 -21.07
C ARG A 332 -8.03 12.77 -21.61
N ASP A 333 -7.95 12.62 -22.93
CA ASP A 333 -6.84 11.91 -23.58
C ASP A 333 -5.47 12.60 -23.37
N ALA A 334 -5.42 13.93 -23.27
CA ALA A 334 -4.17 14.63 -22.93
C ALA A 334 -3.78 14.38 -21.47
N VAL A 335 -4.76 14.29 -20.56
CA VAL A 335 -4.51 13.96 -19.15
C VAL A 335 -4.01 12.52 -19.01
N ARG A 336 -4.62 11.57 -19.74
CA ARG A 336 -4.15 10.17 -19.80
C ARG A 336 -2.74 10.07 -20.34
N ALA A 337 -2.43 10.79 -21.43
CA ALA A 337 -1.10 10.82 -22.01
C ALA A 337 -0.06 11.38 -21.02
N ALA A 338 -0.39 12.45 -20.28
CA ALA A 338 0.48 12.98 -19.23
C ALA A 338 0.69 11.98 -18.08
N ALA A 339 -0.37 11.27 -17.66
CA ALA A 339 -0.29 10.21 -16.66
C ALA A 339 0.61 9.05 -17.13
N VAL A 340 0.56 8.67 -18.42
CA VAL A 340 1.49 7.70 -19.02
C VAL A 340 2.92 8.21 -18.97
N ALA A 341 3.16 9.47 -19.34
CA ALA A 341 4.51 10.05 -19.30
C ALA A 341 5.13 9.98 -17.91
N ILE A 342 4.37 10.25 -16.85
CA ILE A 342 4.85 10.14 -15.47
C ILE A 342 5.33 8.73 -15.12
N GLU A 343 4.58 7.70 -15.50
CA GLU A 343 5.00 6.31 -15.25
C GLU A 343 6.15 5.89 -16.16
N VAL A 344 6.21 6.41 -17.39
CA VAL A 344 7.35 6.20 -18.30
C VAL A 344 8.64 6.71 -17.66
N PHE A 345 8.63 7.89 -17.04
CA PHE A 345 9.77 8.40 -16.27
C PHE A 345 10.09 7.54 -15.04
N HIS A 346 9.07 7.09 -14.31
CA HIS A 346 9.30 6.19 -13.18
C HIS A 346 9.93 4.87 -13.63
N LYS A 347 9.44 4.28 -14.72
CA LYS A 347 9.98 3.03 -15.25
C LYS A 347 11.36 3.20 -15.87
N ALA A 348 11.67 4.36 -16.47
CA ALA A 348 13.04 4.70 -16.83
C ALA A 348 13.97 4.64 -15.62
N SER A 349 13.58 5.30 -14.51
CA SER A 349 14.40 5.30 -13.29
C SER A 349 14.60 3.88 -12.76
N LEU A 350 13.56 3.05 -12.75
CA LEU A 350 13.68 1.66 -12.29
C LEU A 350 14.63 0.80 -13.14
N VAL A 351 14.67 1.00 -14.46
CA VAL A 351 15.62 0.28 -15.33
C VAL A 351 17.06 0.65 -14.98
N HIS A 352 17.32 1.93 -14.71
CA HIS A 352 18.65 2.41 -14.31
C HIS A 352 18.98 1.98 -12.87
N ASP A 353 18.07 2.19 -11.92
CA ASP A 353 18.20 1.78 -10.52
C ASP A 353 18.49 0.27 -10.42
N ASP A 354 17.81 -0.58 -11.20
CA ASP A 354 18.04 -2.02 -11.19
C ASP A 354 19.50 -2.38 -11.54
N ILE A 355 20.13 -1.62 -12.45
CA ILE A 355 21.55 -1.79 -12.81
C ILE A 355 22.44 -1.31 -11.67
N GLU A 356 22.15 -0.13 -11.15
CA GLU A 356 22.93 0.53 -10.11
C GLU A 356 22.94 -0.25 -8.80
N ASP A 357 21.82 -0.91 -8.47
CA ASP A 357 21.62 -1.75 -7.29
C ASP A 357 21.95 -3.24 -7.52
N ALA A 358 22.23 -3.64 -8.77
CA ALA A 358 22.39 -5.04 -9.19
C ALA A 358 21.19 -5.94 -8.85
N ASP A 359 19.98 -5.38 -8.88
CA ASP A 359 18.73 -6.08 -8.60
C ASP A 359 18.48 -7.17 -9.66
N ARG A 360 18.30 -8.42 -9.24
CA ARG A 360 18.13 -9.55 -10.18
C ARG A 360 16.69 -9.73 -10.65
N MET A 361 15.71 -9.29 -9.85
CA MET A 361 14.29 -9.55 -10.06
C MET A 361 13.47 -8.29 -9.83
N ARG A 362 12.50 -8.02 -10.72
CA ARG A 362 11.49 -6.97 -10.57
C ARG A 362 10.15 -7.43 -11.12
N TYR A 363 9.07 -7.13 -10.39
CA TYR A 363 7.71 -7.56 -10.74
C TYR A 363 7.57 -9.07 -10.99
N GLY A 364 8.32 -9.88 -10.24
CA GLY A 364 8.33 -11.35 -10.39
C GLY A 364 9.02 -11.87 -11.65
N ARG A 365 9.79 -11.02 -12.36
CA ARG A 365 10.57 -11.40 -13.54
C ARG A 365 12.02 -10.92 -13.42
N PRO A 366 12.97 -11.49 -14.17
CA PRO A 366 14.32 -10.95 -14.21
C PRO A 366 14.34 -9.49 -14.69
N THR A 367 15.26 -8.69 -14.14
CA THR A 367 15.43 -7.29 -14.54
C THR A 367 15.99 -7.17 -15.96
N VAL A 368 15.79 -6.02 -16.61
CA VAL A 368 16.15 -5.84 -18.03
C VAL A 368 17.65 -6.09 -18.27
N HIS A 369 18.51 -5.70 -17.32
CA HIS A 369 19.95 -5.90 -17.46
C HIS A 369 20.38 -7.36 -17.27
N VAL A 370 19.61 -8.15 -16.52
CA VAL A 370 19.81 -9.60 -16.42
C VAL A 370 19.36 -10.30 -17.70
N GLU A 371 18.24 -9.89 -18.29
CA GLU A 371 17.69 -10.50 -19.50
C GLU A 371 18.47 -10.13 -20.78
N ARG A 372 18.90 -8.87 -20.88
CA ARG A 372 19.42 -8.28 -22.14
C ARG A 372 20.83 -7.72 -22.01
N GLY A 373 21.42 -7.76 -20.82
CA GLY A 373 22.73 -7.17 -20.53
C GLY A 373 22.66 -5.68 -20.20
N VAL A 374 23.66 -5.21 -19.47
CA VAL A 374 23.78 -3.81 -18.99
C VAL A 374 23.71 -2.79 -20.14
N PRO A 375 24.45 -2.93 -21.27
CA PRO A 375 24.41 -1.91 -22.33
C PRO A 375 23.02 -1.71 -22.94
N ALA A 376 22.26 -2.79 -23.13
CA ALA A 376 20.90 -2.71 -23.66
C ALA A 376 19.96 -2.07 -22.65
N ALA A 377 20.10 -2.40 -21.36
CA ALA A 377 19.26 -1.85 -20.30
C ALA A 377 19.47 -0.33 -20.12
N ILE A 378 20.73 0.16 -20.14
CA ILE A 378 21.02 1.60 -20.13
C ILE A 378 20.27 2.31 -21.25
N ASN A 379 20.39 1.79 -22.49
CA ASN A 379 19.75 2.37 -23.66
C ASN A 379 18.21 2.33 -23.59
N VAL A 380 17.63 1.29 -22.98
CA VAL A 380 16.17 1.20 -22.73
C VAL A 380 15.72 2.28 -21.73
N GLY A 381 16.46 2.50 -20.65
CA GLY A 381 16.16 3.58 -19.71
C GLY A 381 16.23 4.96 -20.38
N ASP A 382 17.28 5.23 -21.17
CA ASP A 382 17.44 6.48 -21.91
C ASP A 382 16.33 6.70 -22.96
N TYR A 383 15.93 5.62 -23.64
CA TYR A 383 14.81 5.63 -24.58
C TYR A 383 13.51 6.05 -23.88
N LEU A 384 13.23 5.48 -22.70
CA LEU A 384 12.04 5.81 -21.91
C LEU A 384 12.06 7.28 -21.44
N VAL A 385 13.21 7.81 -21.00
CA VAL A 385 13.36 9.25 -20.67
C VAL A 385 12.95 10.12 -21.87
N GLY A 386 13.49 9.83 -23.05
CA GLY A 386 13.15 10.56 -24.27
C GLY A 386 11.66 10.41 -24.66
N ALA A 387 11.12 9.20 -24.52
CA ALA A 387 9.71 8.91 -24.78
C ALA A 387 8.78 9.74 -23.89
N GLY A 388 9.08 9.84 -22.60
CA GLY A 388 8.30 10.64 -21.65
C GLY A 388 8.24 12.12 -22.05
N TYR A 389 9.37 12.74 -22.42
CA TYR A 389 9.39 14.12 -22.91
C TYR A 389 8.63 14.30 -24.22
N ARG A 390 8.74 13.34 -25.15
CA ARG A 390 8.00 13.38 -26.42
C ARG A 390 6.49 13.33 -26.20
N ILE A 391 6.01 12.53 -25.24
CA ILE A 391 4.60 12.47 -24.88
C ILE A 391 4.13 13.83 -24.33
N ILE A 392 4.84 14.41 -23.37
CA ILE A 392 4.48 15.72 -22.78
C ILE A 392 4.51 16.85 -23.81
N ALA A 393 5.53 16.89 -24.68
CA ALA A 393 5.65 17.91 -25.72
C ALA A 393 4.56 17.77 -26.80
N GLY A 394 4.01 16.56 -27.00
CA GLY A 394 3.01 16.25 -28.01
C GLY A 394 1.56 16.29 -27.53
N LEU A 395 1.29 16.70 -26.29
CA LEU A 395 -0.07 16.67 -25.72
C LEU A 395 -1.07 17.51 -26.54
N PRO A 396 -2.19 16.94 -26.98
CA PRO A 396 -3.17 17.65 -27.80
C PRO A 396 -4.07 18.54 -26.94
N GLY A 397 -4.51 19.68 -27.49
CA GLY A 397 -5.54 20.52 -26.87
C GLY A 397 -5.11 21.26 -25.60
N ILE A 398 -3.81 21.37 -25.33
CA ILE A 398 -3.27 22.21 -24.25
C ILE A 398 -2.70 23.53 -24.81
N SER A 399 -2.70 24.59 -24.01
CA SER A 399 -2.06 25.84 -24.40
C SER A 399 -0.52 25.70 -24.41
N GLY A 400 0.16 26.53 -25.21
CA GLY A 400 1.63 26.55 -25.25
C GLY A 400 2.26 26.85 -23.89
N ASP A 401 1.61 27.68 -23.07
CA ASP A 401 2.06 27.98 -21.70
C ASP A 401 1.92 26.76 -20.80
N CYS A 402 0.80 26.03 -20.89
CA CYS A 402 0.62 24.76 -20.20
C CYS A 402 1.72 23.76 -20.60
N GLY A 403 1.94 23.58 -21.90
CA GLY A 403 2.99 22.67 -22.39
C GLY A 403 4.38 23.01 -21.84
N ARG A 404 4.77 24.30 -21.82
CA ARG A 404 6.05 24.73 -21.24
C ARG A 404 6.12 24.43 -19.74
N ASP A 405 5.05 24.69 -19.00
CA ASP A 405 5.01 24.42 -17.55
C ASP A 405 5.15 22.92 -17.26
N LEU A 406 4.47 22.05 -18.01
CA LEU A 406 4.59 20.59 -17.82
C LEU A 406 6.00 20.07 -18.09
N VAL A 407 6.66 20.57 -19.14
CA VAL A 407 8.07 20.23 -19.43
C VAL A 407 8.98 20.73 -18.32
N ALA A 408 8.77 21.95 -17.81
CA ALA A 408 9.56 22.52 -16.72
C ALA A 408 9.41 21.70 -15.43
N ILE A 409 8.17 21.37 -15.03
CA ILE A 409 7.89 20.53 -13.85
C ILE A 409 8.60 19.18 -13.96
N LEU A 410 8.49 18.53 -15.11
CA LEU A 410 9.02 17.18 -15.28
C LEU A 410 10.55 17.16 -15.40
N SER A 411 11.15 18.16 -16.03
CA SER A 411 12.61 18.31 -16.11
C SER A 411 13.23 18.68 -14.76
N ASP A 412 12.62 19.56 -13.96
CA ASP A 412 13.06 19.82 -12.59
C ASP A 412 13.01 18.57 -11.72
N ALA A 413 11.89 17.85 -11.77
CA ALA A 413 11.74 16.60 -11.03
C ALA A 413 12.80 15.57 -11.43
N HIS A 414 13.04 15.39 -12.73
CA HIS A 414 14.07 14.48 -13.24
C HIS A 414 15.48 14.87 -12.76
N VAL A 415 15.86 16.15 -12.83
CA VAL A 415 17.17 16.61 -12.34
C VAL A 415 17.32 16.40 -10.83
N ARG A 416 16.26 16.65 -10.05
CA ARG A 416 16.27 16.42 -8.59
C ARG A 416 16.41 14.93 -8.26
N LEU A 417 15.69 14.06 -8.96
CA LEU A 417 15.81 12.60 -8.82
C LEU A 417 17.24 12.13 -9.10
N ALA A 418 17.81 12.55 -10.24
CA ALA A 418 19.18 12.19 -10.61
C ALA A 418 20.22 12.70 -9.61
N ARG A 419 20.01 13.90 -9.02
CA ARG A 419 20.86 14.40 -7.92
C ARG A 419 20.75 13.55 -6.66
N GLY A 420 19.54 13.14 -6.29
CA GLY A 420 19.30 12.28 -5.13
C GLY A 420 19.97 10.91 -5.30
N GLN A 421 19.71 10.25 -6.43
CA GLN A 421 20.31 8.97 -6.76
C GLN A 421 21.84 9.07 -6.86
N GLY A 422 22.35 10.10 -7.53
CA GLY A 422 23.78 10.36 -7.59
C GLY A 422 24.40 10.52 -6.21
N ALA A 423 23.81 11.33 -5.32
CA ALA A 423 24.32 11.52 -3.97
C ALA A 423 24.39 10.20 -3.18
N GLU A 424 23.39 9.33 -3.34
CA GLU A 424 23.41 7.99 -2.77
C GLU A 424 24.56 7.13 -3.30
N LEU A 425 24.74 7.07 -4.62
CA LEU A 425 25.82 6.29 -5.24
C LEU A 425 27.21 6.79 -4.83
N TRP A 426 27.43 8.11 -4.86
CA TRP A 426 28.70 8.71 -4.44
C TRP A 426 29.01 8.41 -2.98
N TRP A 427 28.02 8.43 -2.10
CA TRP A 427 28.19 8.06 -0.70
C TRP A 427 28.43 6.56 -0.54
N ARG A 428 27.69 5.70 -1.25
CA ARG A 428 27.83 4.24 -1.25
C ARG A 428 29.20 3.79 -1.75
N ASP A 429 29.82 4.53 -2.65
CA ASP A 429 31.14 4.17 -3.20
C ASP A 429 32.30 4.86 -2.46
N ALA A 430 32.02 5.86 -1.60
CA ALA A 430 33.02 6.53 -0.79
C ALA A 430 33.62 5.62 0.29
N ALA A 431 34.92 5.75 0.57
CA ALA A 431 35.56 5.04 1.69
C ALA A 431 35.10 5.58 3.06
N ASP A 432 34.82 6.88 3.13
CA ASP A 432 34.30 7.55 4.31
C ASP A 432 32.77 7.43 4.35
N LYS A 433 32.25 6.69 5.34
CA LYS A 433 30.82 6.43 5.53
C LYS A 433 30.17 7.34 6.58
N ARG A 434 30.78 8.49 6.87
CA ARG A 434 30.13 9.52 7.70
C ARG A 434 28.90 10.05 6.98
N LEU A 435 27.82 10.22 7.75
CA LEU A 435 26.55 10.74 7.26
C LEU A 435 25.82 11.42 8.42
N SER A 436 25.47 12.69 8.27
CA SER A 436 24.62 13.37 9.24
C SER A 436 23.13 13.09 8.96
N PRO A 437 22.25 13.14 9.98
CA PRO A 437 20.82 12.99 9.77
C PRO A 437 20.24 14.01 8.77
N ALA A 438 20.79 15.24 8.74
CA ALA A 438 20.36 16.27 7.81
C ALA A 438 20.71 15.93 6.35
N GLU A 439 21.90 15.37 6.10
CA GLU A 439 22.30 14.89 4.77
C GLU A 439 21.44 13.71 4.32
N ALA A 440 21.20 12.73 5.20
CA ALA A 440 20.33 11.59 4.89
C ALA A 440 18.91 12.05 4.50
N LEU A 441 18.32 12.97 5.27
CA LEU A 441 17.01 13.55 4.95
C LEU A 441 17.00 14.32 3.62
N ALA A 442 18.10 15.02 3.30
CA ALA A 442 18.23 15.74 2.03
C ALA A 442 18.28 14.77 0.83
N ILE A 443 19.02 13.66 0.96
CA ILE A 443 19.06 12.60 -0.06
C ILE A 443 17.66 12.01 -0.26
N TYR A 444 16.94 11.70 0.83
CA TYR A 444 15.59 11.12 0.77
C TYR A 444 14.59 12.05 0.06
N GLY A 445 14.63 13.35 0.40
CA GLY A 445 13.78 14.36 -0.23
C GLY A 445 14.05 14.55 -1.73
N LEU A 446 15.24 14.18 -2.22
CA LEU A 446 15.57 14.25 -3.64
C LEU A 446 15.22 12.96 -4.39
N LYS A 447 15.32 11.78 -3.77
CA LYS A 447 15.11 10.48 -4.43
C LYS A 447 13.64 10.12 -4.63
N THR A 448 12.76 10.48 -3.69
CA THR A 448 11.37 9.95 -3.70
C THR A 448 10.33 11.04 -3.97
N SER A 449 10.50 12.22 -3.36
CA SER A 449 9.51 13.29 -3.42
C SER A 449 9.27 13.90 -4.80
N PRO A 450 10.28 14.13 -5.69
CA PRO A 450 10.05 14.90 -6.91
C PRO A 450 9.10 14.20 -7.91
N ALA A 451 9.15 12.87 -8.01
CA ALA A 451 8.25 12.13 -8.90
C ALA A 451 6.78 12.26 -8.47
N PHE A 452 6.55 12.23 -7.16
CA PHE A 452 5.22 12.38 -6.59
C PHE A 452 4.72 13.83 -6.71
N GLU A 453 5.59 14.80 -6.44
CA GLU A 453 5.34 16.24 -6.65
C GLU A 453 4.94 16.53 -8.11
N ALA A 454 5.70 15.98 -9.07
CA ALA A 454 5.42 16.12 -10.49
C ALA A 454 4.06 15.55 -10.87
N ALA A 455 3.71 14.35 -10.40
CA ALA A 455 2.43 13.71 -10.68
C ALA A 455 1.23 14.57 -10.24
N VAL A 456 1.25 15.07 -8.99
CA VAL A 456 0.21 15.97 -8.48
C VAL A 456 0.19 17.27 -9.28
N THR A 457 1.34 17.93 -9.42
CA THR A 457 1.44 19.27 -10.01
C THR A 457 1.03 19.28 -11.48
N ILE A 458 1.37 18.23 -12.25
CA ILE A 458 0.94 18.08 -13.65
C ILE A 458 -0.58 17.92 -13.74
N GLY A 459 -1.19 17.09 -12.89
CA GLY A 459 -2.65 16.94 -12.83
C GLY A 459 -3.37 18.26 -12.54
N VAL A 460 -2.90 18.99 -11.52
CA VAL A 460 -3.42 20.32 -11.16
C VAL A 460 -3.23 21.30 -12.32
N ARG A 461 -2.04 21.32 -12.95
CA ARG A 461 -1.71 22.26 -14.02
C ARG A 461 -2.53 22.03 -15.29
N LEU A 462 -2.87 20.78 -15.59
CA LEU A 462 -3.75 20.42 -16.69
C LEU A 462 -5.20 20.87 -16.44
N ALA A 463 -5.67 20.86 -15.19
CA ALA A 463 -6.99 21.38 -14.83
C ALA A 463 -7.04 22.92 -14.86
N GLY A 464 -5.88 23.58 -14.84
CA GLY A 464 -5.64 24.95 -15.29
C GLY A 464 -4.53 25.63 -14.47
N PRO A 465 -4.54 26.98 -14.32
CA PRO A 465 -3.39 27.67 -13.72
C PRO A 465 -3.09 27.22 -12.28
N LEU A 466 -1.80 27.10 -11.95
CA LEU A 466 -1.34 26.88 -10.58
C LEU A 466 -1.59 28.16 -9.77
N GLY A 467 -2.55 28.10 -8.85
CA GLY A 467 -2.94 29.20 -7.98
C GLY A 467 -2.61 28.93 -6.52
N ALA A 468 -2.63 29.97 -5.69
CA ALA A 468 -2.38 29.86 -4.25
C ALA A 468 -3.35 28.90 -3.53
N ASP A 469 -4.54 28.66 -4.11
CA ASP A 469 -5.56 27.79 -3.53
C ASP A 469 -5.18 26.30 -3.57
N VAL A 470 -4.20 25.90 -4.38
CA VAL A 470 -3.67 24.52 -4.43
C VAL A 470 -2.86 24.20 -3.16
N GLY A 471 -2.35 25.21 -2.46
CA GLY A 471 -1.46 25.03 -1.31
C GLY A 471 -0.03 24.62 -1.72
N PRO A 472 0.86 24.39 -0.75
CA PRO A 472 2.27 24.08 -0.99
C PRO A 472 2.47 22.58 -1.30
N VAL A 473 2.17 22.17 -2.54
CA VAL A 473 2.30 20.78 -3.02
C VAL A 473 3.75 20.28 -2.91
N ASP A 474 4.72 21.16 -3.12
CA ASP A 474 6.16 20.90 -2.94
C ASP A 474 6.48 20.45 -1.52
N ARG A 475 5.97 21.16 -0.50
CA ARG A 475 6.18 20.83 0.91
C ARG A 475 5.45 19.55 1.29
N TYR A 476 4.24 19.37 0.76
CA TYR A 476 3.48 18.14 0.94
C TYR A 476 4.26 16.93 0.40
N ALA A 477 4.70 16.98 -0.86
CA ALA A 477 5.44 15.90 -1.50
C ALA A 477 6.80 15.62 -0.84
N LEU A 478 7.51 16.66 -0.40
CA LEU A 478 8.75 16.54 0.36
C LEU A 478 8.53 15.70 1.62
N HIS A 479 7.55 16.07 2.44
CA HIS A 479 7.32 15.44 3.73
C HIS A 479 6.70 14.03 3.59
N VAL A 480 5.78 13.81 2.65
CA VAL A 480 5.26 12.48 2.35
C VAL A 480 6.36 11.55 1.88
N GLY A 481 7.15 11.97 0.89
CA GLY A 481 8.22 11.14 0.32
C GLY A 481 9.31 10.81 1.34
N THR A 482 9.70 11.79 2.16
CA THR A 482 10.68 11.59 3.24
C THR A 482 10.15 10.63 4.30
N GLY A 483 8.90 10.83 4.77
CA GLY A 483 8.29 9.95 5.76
C GLY A 483 8.10 8.52 5.24
N PHE A 484 7.73 8.35 3.98
CA PHE A 484 7.59 7.05 3.32
C PHE A 484 8.93 6.30 3.28
N GLN A 485 10.02 6.98 2.94
CA GLN A 485 11.33 6.35 2.87
C GLN A 485 11.80 5.87 4.25
N ILE A 486 11.70 6.70 5.29
CA ILE A 486 12.07 6.31 6.66
C ILE A 486 11.22 5.14 7.15
N LEU A 487 9.92 5.12 6.81
CA LEU A 487 9.03 4.01 7.16
C LEU A 487 9.43 2.72 6.44
N ASN A 488 9.89 2.78 5.19
CA ASN A 488 10.42 1.61 4.48
C ASN A 488 11.69 1.09 5.15
N ASP A 489 12.62 1.96 5.53
CA ASP A 489 13.83 1.54 6.24
C ASP A 489 13.47 0.86 7.57
N LEU A 490 12.49 1.39 8.32
CA LEU A 490 12.01 0.75 9.55
C LEU A 490 11.40 -0.63 9.30
N LYS A 491 10.64 -0.79 8.19
CA LYS A 491 10.06 -2.08 7.80
C LYS A 491 11.11 -3.08 7.34
N ASP A 492 12.17 -2.62 6.68
CA ASP A 492 13.31 -3.45 6.25
C ASP A 492 13.94 -4.21 7.43
N TRP A 493 14.01 -3.57 8.60
CA TRP A 493 14.49 -4.21 9.85
C TRP A 493 13.48 -5.14 10.53
N ALA A 494 12.18 -5.01 10.23
CA ALA A 494 11.13 -5.83 10.82
C ALA A 494 10.94 -7.19 10.09
N GLY A 495 11.58 -7.37 8.93
CA GLY A 495 11.38 -8.52 8.05
C GLY A 495 10.04 -8.41 7.32
N ASP A 496 10.06 -7.87 6.11
CA ASP A 496 8.83 -7.70 5.32
C ASP A 496 8.42 -9.03 4.65
N LEU A 497 7.23 -9.52 4.99
CA LEU A 497 6.64 -10.74 4.46
C LEU A 497 6.17 -10.60 3.00
N GLU A 498 6.08 -9.37 2.45
CA GLU A 498 5.53 -9.16 1.10
C GLU A 498 6.50 -9.47 -0.06
N ASN A 499 7.82 -9.48 0.18
CA ASN A 499 8.80 -9.55 -0.92
C ASN A 499 9.88 -10.64 -0.78
N ASP A 500 9.78 -11.53 0.22
CA ASP A 500 10.78 -12.59 0.45
C ASP A 500 12.22 -12.04 0.51
N ARG A 501 12.37 -10.80 1.00
CA ARG A 501 13.66 -10.10 1.14
C ARG A 501 14.29 -10.42 2.48
N ASP A 502 15.60 -10.62 2.48
CA ASP A 502 16.40 -10.72 3.69
C ASP A 502 16.23 -9.44 4.53
N ALA A 503 16.07 -9.57 5.84
CA ALA A 503 15.94 -8.42 6.74
C ALA A 503 17.22 -7.56 6.73
N ALA A 504 17.06 -6.24 6.92
CA ALA A 504 18.15 -5.26 6.92
C ALA A 504 18.94 -5.18 5.59
N GLY A 505 18.26 -5.36 4.46
CA GLY A 505 18.84 -5.27 3.13
C GLY A 505 19.52 -3.92 2.86
N ASP A 506 19.06 -2.83 3.45
CA ASP A 506 19.68 -1.52 3.27
C ASP A 506 21.06 -1.40 3.97
N LEU A 507 21.24 -2.10 5.10
CA LEU A 507 22.55 -2.20 5.76
C LEU A 507 23.51 -3.04 4.93
N LEU A 508 23.03 -4.18 4.40
CA LEU A 508 23.80 -5.07 3.53
C LEU A 508 24.19 -4.39 2.21
N GLY A 509 23.30 -3.58 1.65
CA GLY A 509 23.53 -2.79 0.45
C GLY A 509 24.38 -1.53 0.65
N GLY A 510 24.76 -1.21 1.89
CA GLY A 510 25.59 -0.05 2.20
C GLY A 510 24.94 1.27 1.82
N ARG A 511 23.63 1.43 2.08
CA ARG A 511 22.86 2.62 1.70
C ARG A 511 22.94 3.74 2.74
N PRO A 512 22.86 5.02 2.33
CA PRO A 512 22.95 6.19 3.21
C PRO A 512 21.66 6.41 3.99
N THR A 513 21.31 5.47 4.87
CA THR A 513 20.01 5.54 5.56
C THR A 513 19.99 6.58 6.67
N LEU A 514 18.81 7.15 6.96
CA LEU A 514 18.63 7.97 8.16
C LEU A 514 18.97 7.19 9.43
N MET A 515 18.64 5.90 9.46
CA MET A 515 18.91 5.03 10.59
C MET A 515 20.42 4.92 10.86
N TRP A 516 21.22 4.75 9.81
CA TRP A 516 22.69 4.78 9.88
C TRP A 516 23.20 6.11 10.44
N ALA A 517 22.71 7.23 9.90
CA ALA A 517 23.11 8.56 10.34
C ALA A 517 22.78 8.82 11.82
N LEU A 518 21.60 8.37 12.29
CA LEU A 518 21.20 8.47 13.69
C LEU A 518 22.07 7.61 14.62
N ALA A 519 22.50 6.44 14.16
CA ALA A 519 23.43 5.60 14.90
C ALA A 519 24.79 6.30 15.06
N LEU A 520 25.37 6.80 13.96
CA LEU A 520 26.66 7.50 13.99
C LEU A 520 26.65 8.78 14.83
N GLU A 521 25.53 9.49 14.88
CA GLU A 521 25.38 10.71 15.71
C GLU A 521 25.51 10.42 17.22
N ARG A 522 25.12 9.22 17.67
CA ARG A 522 24.92 8.93 19.10
C ARG A 522 25.86 7.87 19.67
N LEU A 523 26.34 6.96 18.84
CA LEU A 523 27.27 5.93 19.28
C LEU A 523 28.61 6.56 19.69
N ALA A 524 29.27 5.92 20.66
CA ALA A 524 30.66 6.24 20.93
C ALA A 524 31.51 5.87 19.71
N ALA A 525 32.67 6.52 19.54
CA ALA A 525 33.52 6.31 18.36
C ALA A 525 33.84 4.84 18.09
N ALA A 526 34.15 4.06 19.15
CA ALA A 526 34.43 2.62 19.01
C ALA A 526 33.22 1.81 18.52
N ASP A 527 32.01 2.13 18.99
CA ASP A 527 30.78 1.45 18.58
C ASP A 527 30.38 1.86 17.16
N ALA A 528 30.62 3.10 16.76
CA ALA A 528 30.42 3.59 15.40
C ALA A 528 31.40 2.93 14.41
N ASP A 529 32.66 2.78 14.79
CA ASP A 529 33.67 2.05 14.02
C ASP A 529 33.28 0.57 13.88
N ARG A 530 32.78 -0.03 14.98
CA ARG A 530 32.29 -1.40 14.97
C ARG A 530 31.08 -1.58 14.05
N LEU A 531 30.11 -0.67 14.08
CA LEU A 531 28.98 -0.66 13.16
C LEU A 531 29.44 -0.58 11.69
N ALA A 532 30.45 0.25 11.41
CA ALA A 532 31.06 0.36 10.09
C ALA A 532 31.74 -0.93 9.63
N GLU A 533 32.41 -1.64 10.53
CA GLU A 533 32.96 -2.97 10.26
C GLU A 533 31.87 -4.00 9.97
N LEU A 534 30.79 -4.02 10.77
CA LEU A 534 29.67 -4.94 10.60
C LEU A 534 29.00 -4.76 9.23
N GLY A 535 28.77 -3.52 8.80
CA GLY A 535 28.21 -3.25 7.47
C GLY A 535 29.10 -3.78 6.34
N ARG A 536 30.43 -3.58 6.43
CA ARG A 536 31.38 -4.13 5.44
C ARG A 536 31.45 -5.65 5.46
N ALA A 537 31.46 -6.26 6.66
CA ALA A 537 31.51 -7.70 6.82
C ALA A 537 30.25 -8.37 6.28
N ALA A 538 29.07 -7.81 6.57
CA ALA A 538 27.80 -8.36 6.14
C ALA A 538 27.63 -8.26 4.61
N ALA A 539 28.13 -7.19 3.97
CA ALA A 539 28.15 -7.08 2.51
C ALA A 539 29.12 -8.07 1.82
N ALA A 540 30.17 -8.53 2.52
CA ALA A 540 31.17 -9.44 1.99
C ALA A 540 30.95 -10.92 2.36
N ALA A 541 30.09 -11.19 3.35
CA ALA A 541 29.86 -12.52 3.88
C ALA A 541 29.14 -13.42 2.87
N ALA A 542 29.64 -14.65 2.70
CA ALA A 542 29.03 -15.66 1.84
C ALA A 542 28.11 -16.64 2.61
N ALA A 543 28.28 -16.72 3.94
CA ALA A 543 27.54 -17.64 4.79
C ALA A 543 26.35 -16.94 5.48
N PRO A 544 25.12 -17.47 5.38
CA PRO A 544 23.94 -16.87 6.01
C PRO A 544 24.06 -16.66 7.52
N ASP A 545 24.72 -17.57 8.23
CA ASP A 545 24.87 -17.48 9.69
C ASP A 545 25.78 -16.32 10.12
N GLU A 546 26.81 -16.00 9.31
CA GLU A 546 27.71 -14.87 9.56
C GLU A 546 26.98 -13.54 9.35
N VAL A 547 26.14 -13.46 8.30
CA VAL A 547 25.26 -12.32 8.04
C VAL A 547 24.30 -12.13 9.20
N ALA A 548 23.61 -13.20 9.64
CA ALA A 548 22.64 -13.14 10.73
C ALA A 548 23.29 -12.66 12.05
N ALA A 549 24.50 -13.13 12.36
CA ALA A 549 25.24 -12.69 13.55
C ALA A 549 25.62 -11.20 13.46
N ALA A 550 26.11 -10.74 12.30
CA ALA A 550 26.47 -9.34 12.10
C ALA A 550 25.24 -8.42 12.19
N LEU A 551 24.11 -8.83 11.62
CA LEU A 551 22.84 -8.09 11.70
C LEU A 551 22.30 -8.02 13.14
N ALA A 552 22.42 -9.11 13.91
CA ALA A 552 22.00 -9.12 15.32
C ALA A 552 22.84 -8.14 16.17
N GLU A 553 24.15 -8.10 15.95
CA GLU A 553 25.04 -7.15 16.63
C GLU A 553 24.73 -5.69 16.21
N ALA A 554 24.55 -5.44 14.92
CA ALA A 554 24.17 -4.12 14.40
C ALA A 554 22.82 -3.66 14.97
N ARG A 555 21.85 -4.56 15.13
CA ARG A 555 20.57 -4.27 15.79
C ARG A 555 20.78 -3.80 17.22
N GLY A 556 21.65 -4.49 17.98
CA GLY A 556 21.99 -4.09 19.35
C GLY A 556 22.60 -2.68 19.44
N LEU A 557 23.46 -2.31 18.49
CA LEU A 557 24.01 -0.96 18.39
C LEU A 557 22.94 0.07 18.05
N TYR A 558 22.00 -0.26 17.16
CA TYR A 558 20.87 0.61 16.82
C TYR A 558 19.92 0.80 18.01
N GLU A 559 19.68 -0.25 18.80
CA GLU A 559 18.90 -0.18 20.04
C GLU A 559 19.61 0.68 21.09
N GLN A 560 20.92 0.50 21.29
CA GLN A 560 21.75 1.33 22.19
C GLN A 560 21.68 2.81 21.82
N ALA A 561 21.68 3.13 20.53
CA ALA A 561 21.56 4.49 20.01
C ALA A 561 20.10 4.98 19.90
N GLU A 562 19.09 4.20 20.30
CA GLU A 562 17.67 4.57 20.20
C GLU A 562 17.23 4.92 18.76
N VAL A 563 17.83 4.28 17.75
CA VAL A 563 17.62 4.60 16.33
C VAL A 563 16.16 4.38 15.92
N PHE A 564 15.57 3.24 16.30
CA PHE A 564 14.21 2.87 15.89
C PHE A 564 13.14 3.84 16.42
N SER A 565 13.22 4.21 17.70
CA SER A 565 12.27 5.14 18.33
C SER A 565 12.41 6.55 17.77
N ARG A 566 13.64 7.00 17.50
CA ARG A 566 13.92 8.29 16.86
C ARG A 566 13.42 8.34 15.43
N ALA A 567 13.72 7.32 14.61
CA ALA A 567 13.25 7.25 13.25
C ALA A 567 11.71 7.26 13.17
N ALA A 568 11.03 6.51 14.05
CA ALA A 568 9.57 6.53 14.13
C ALA A 568 9.02 7.91 14.57
N ALA A 569 9.69 8.62 15.48
CA ALA A 569 9.32 9.98 15.85
C ALA A 569 9.47 10.96 14.67
N ILE A 570 10.53 10.82 13.87
CA ILE A 570 10.74 11.62 12.66
C ILE A 570 9.66 11.30 11.61
N VAL A 571 9.27 10.03 11.43
CA VAL A 571 8.13 9.67 10.56
C VAL A 571 6.85 10.40 10.99
N ALA A 572 6.54 10.40 12.29
CA ALA A 572 5.38 11.13 12.82
C ALA A 572 5.48 12.64 12.57
N GLU A 573 6.66 13.22 12.73
CA GLU A 573 6.91 14.64 12.42
C GLU A 573 6.73 14.95 10.93
N GLN A 574 7.28 14.13 10.02
CA GLN A 574 7.10 14.28 8.58
C GLN A 574 5.62 14.18 8.21
N ARG A 575 4.89 13.20 8.77
CA ARG A 575 3.44 13.09 8.56
C ARG A 575 2.69 14.34 9.02
N ALA A 576 3.01 14.88 10.21
CA ALA A 576 2.37 16.09 10.72
C ALA A 576 2.64 17.32 9.84
N ARG A 577 3.88 17.46 9.34
CA ARG A 577 4.25 18.54 8.41
C ARG A 577 3.56 18.40 7.05
N ALA A 578 3.41 17.16 6.54
CA ALA A 578 2.62 16.89 5.35
C ALA A 578 1.14 17.24 5.56
N ALA A 579 0.53 16.82 6.66
CA ALA A 579 -0.85 17.16 7.00
C ALA A 579 -1.08 18.67 7.10
N ALA A 580 -0.13 19.41 7.69
CA ALA A 580 -0.18 20.87 7.73
C ALA A 580 -0.13 21.51 6.33
N ALA A 581 0.68 20.95 5.41
CA ALA A 581 0.71 21.38 4.01
C ALA A 581 -0.62 21.09 3.29
N VAL A 582 -1.22 19.92 3.53
CA VAL A 582 -2.55 19.56 2.99
C VAL A 582 -3.64 20.50 3.51
N ALA A 583 -3.62 20.84 4.80
CA ALA A 583 -4.60 21.75 5.40
C ALA A 583 -4.57 23.16 4.79
N ALA A 584 -3.43 23.57 4.20
CA ALA A 584 -3.30 24.84 3.50
C ALA A 584 -3.92 24.84 2.08
N CYS A 585 -4.22 23.66 1.50
CA CYS A 585 -4.96 23.55 0.24
C CYS A 585 -6.41 24.02 0.44
N ARG A 586 -6.87 25.00 -0.33
CA ARG A 586 -8.23 25.58 -0.25
C ARG A 586 -9.23 24.92 -1.19
N LEU A 587 -8.78 23.98 -2.02
CA LEU A 587 -9.58 23.18 -2.93
C LEU A 587 -10.04 21.90 -2.21
N PRO A 588 -11.31 21.78 -1.78
CA PRO A 588 -11.76 20.68 -0.91
C PRO A 588 -11.56 19.28 -1.49
N ARG A 589 -11.88 19.06 -2.77
CA ARG A 589 -11.68 17.75 -3.41
C ARG A 589 -10.21 17.43 -3.60
N LEU A 590 -9.39 18.42 -3.97
CA LEU A 590 -7.95 18.20 -4.06
C LEU A 590 -7.37 17.85 -2.68
N ARG A 591 -7.81 18.54 -1.62
CA ARG A 591 -7.42 18.23 -0.24
C ARG A 591 -7.75 16.79 0.11
N GLU A 592 -8.97 16.30 -0.19
CA GLU A 592 -9.37 14.90 0.04
C GLU A 592 -8.43 13.90 -0.67
N VAL A 593 -7.99 14.19 -1.90
CA VAL A 593 -7.01 13.36 -2.62
C VAL A 593 -5.66 13.35 -1.91
N LEU A 594 -5.16 14.51 -1.48
CA LEU A 594 -3.87 14.61 -0.78
C LEU A 594 -3.91 13.93 0.61
N GLU A 595 -5.02 14.02 1.34
CA GLU A 595 -5.23 13.29 2.60
C GLU A 595 -5.21 11.78 2.37
N PHE A 596 -5.94 11.30 1.35
CA PHE A 596 -5.94 9.88 0.98
C PHE A 596 -4.54 9.36 0.64
N LEU A 597 -3.78 10.09 -0.17
CA LEU A 597 -2.42 9.70 -0.55
C LEU A 597 -1.44 9.74 0.64
N LEU A 598 -1.63 10.69 1.56
CA LEU A 598 -0.85 10.79 2.79
C LEU A 598 -1.09 9.57 3.69
N ASP A 599 -2.33 9.15 3.86
CA ASP A 599 -2.68 7.96 4.65
C ASP A 599 -2.21 6.67 4.01
N LEU A 600 -2.21 6.59 2.68
CA LEU A 600 -1.68 5.45 1.95
C LEU A 600 -0.16 5.33 2.08
N ALA A 601 0.57 6.44 2.00
CA ALA A 601 2.03 6.45 2.04
C ALA A 601 2.58 6.38 3.48
N VAL A 602 2.02 7.16 4.40
CA VAL A 602 2.50 7.28 5.78
C VAL A 602 1.30 7.18 6.73
N PRO A 603 0.83 5.98 7.08
CA PRO A 603 -0.34 5.79 7.96
C PRO A 603 -0.20 6.46 9.33
N GLU A 604 -1.32 6.77 10.01
CA GLU A 604 -1.29 7.40 11.35
C GLU A 604 -0.59 6.56 12.41
N ASP A 605 -0.67 5.23 12.30
CA ASP A 605 -0.03 4.28 13.21
C ASP A 605 1.42 3.94 12.80
N ALA A 606 2.00 4.64 11.81
CA ALA A 606 3.38 4.47 11.40
C ALA A 606 4.37 4.64 12.58
N ALA A 607 4.03 5.44 13.59
CA ALA A 607 4.83 5.59 14.81
C ALA A 607 4.86 4.33 15.69
N ALA A 608 3.90 3.42 15.56
CA ALA A 608 3.83 2.16 16.32
C ALA A 608 4.83 1.09 15.82
N TRP A 609 5.63 1.41 14.80
CA TRP A 609 6.70 0.54 14.30
C TRP A 609 7.98 0.61 15.14
N ALA A 610 8.12 1.60 16.02
CA ALA A 610 9.29 1.78 16.90
C ALA A 610 9.63 0.58 17.81
N GLY A 611 8.74 -0.41 17.93
CA GLY A 611 8.91 -1.56 18.84
C GLY A 611 8.44 -2.89 18.26
N ARG A 612 8.50 -3.08 16.94
CA ARG A 612 8.22 -4.38 16.28
C ARG A 612 9.49 -5.08 15.85
#